data_AF-A0A2E5JHQ8-F1
#
_entry.id   AF-A0A2E5JHQ8-F1
#
_cell.length_a   1.000
_cell.length_b   1.000
_cell.length_c   1.000
_cell.angle_alpha   90.00
_cell.angle_beta   90.00
_cell.angle_gamma   90.00
#
_symmetry.space_group_name_H-M   'P 1'
#
loop_
_entity.id
_entity.type
_entity.pdbx_description
1 polymer ?
#
loop_
_entity_poly.entity_id
_entity_poly.type
_entity_poly.pdbx_seq_one_letter_code
_entity_poly.pdbx_strand_id
1 'polypeptide(L)'
;MMHKNNRVDFVGFTPDAEQKWLVEAEITKLLDRAPGQSSLSAVICSEAEGFSAKIQISSFSNNFEAYSTSIDLYGVMNKIDTELGNQFAAWKRERFRPQVS
;
A
#
# COMPACT_ATOMS: atom_id res chain seq x y z
N MET A 1 12.11 -3.66 20.39
CA MET A 1 11.39 -2.75 19.46
C MET A 1 11.50 -3.34 18.07
N MET A 2 10.42 -3.83 17.46
CA MET A 2 10.44 -4.12 16.02
C MET A 2 10.52 -2.76 15.30
N HIS A 3 11.65 -2.49 14.66
CA HIS A 3 11.76 -1.32 13.79
C HIS A 3 10.71 -1.42 12.68
N LYS A 4 9.87 -0.39 12.51
CA LYS A 4 8.99 -0.27 11.35
C LYS A 4 9.88 -0.09 10.12
N ASN A 5 10.22 -1.18 9.44
CA ASN A 5 10.91 -1.13 8.15
C ASN A 5 9.89 -0.77 7.08
N ASN A 6 9.54 0.51 7.00
CA ASN A 6 8.77 1.04 5.89
C ASN A 6 9.75 1.45 4.80
N ARG A 7 9.65 0.82 3.63
CA ARG A 7 10.55 1.07 2.49
C ARG A 7 9.75 1.31 1.23
N VAL A 8 10.16 2.33 0.48
CA VAL A 8 9.60 2.67 -0.83
C VAL A 8 10.76 2.85 -1.79
N ASP A 9 10.82 2.02 -2.81
CA ASP A 9 11.82 2.10 -3.87
C ASP A 9 11.18 2.63 -5.16
N PHE A 10 11.87 3.57 -5.81
CA PHE A 10 11.49 4.11 -7.12
C PHE A 10 12.45 3.57 -8.18
N VAL A 11 11.91 2.95 -9.22
CA VAL A 11 12.68 2.28 -10.27
C VAL A 11 12.38 2.91 -11.63
N GLY A 12 13.42 3.20 -12.41
CA GLY A 12 13.27 3.80 -13.74
C GLY A 12 13.04 5.32 -13.74
N PHE A 13 12.90 5.95 -12.58
CA PHE A 13 12.80 7.41 -12.45
C PHE A 13 13.22 7.89 -11.06
N THR A 14 13.46 9.20 -10.93
CA THR A 14 13.60 9.88 -9.64
C THR A 14 12.37 10.77 -9.45
N PRO A 15 11.57 10.59 -8.39
CA PRO A 15 10.37 11.39 -8.20
C PRO A 15 10.74 12.84 -7.87
N ASP A 16 9.96 13.78 -8.39
CA ASP A 16 10.01 15.16 -7.91
C ASP A 16 9.37 15.32 -6.52
N ALA A 17 9.38 16.54 -5.99
CA ALA A 17 8.86 16.83 -4.66
C ALA A 17 7.35 16.54 -4.53
N GLU A 18 6.57 16.81 -5.58
CA GLU A 18 5.12 16.63 -5.58
C GLU A 18 4.78 15.13 -5.65
N GLN A 19 5.44 14.40 -6.54
CA GLN A 19 5.30 12.95 -6.69
C GLN A 19 5.70 12.21 -5.41
N LYS A 20 6.81 12.62 -4.80
CA LYS A 20 7.26 12.04 -3.53
C LYS A 20 6.24 12.29 -2.42
N TRP A 21 5.75 13.52 -2.29
CA TRP A 21 4.73 13.87 -1.32
C TRP A 21 3.44 13.06 -1.52
N LEU A 22 2.97 12.94 -2.76
CA LEU A 22 1.79 12.13 -3.10
C LEU A 22 1.93 10.69 -2.62
N VAL A 23 3.06 10.05 -2.94
CA VAL A 23 3.32 8.66 -2.56
C VAL A 23 3.40 8.50 -1.04
N GLU A 24 4.10 9.41 -0.35
CA GLU A 24 4.21 9.39 1.10
C GLU A 24 2.84 9.57 1.80
N ALA A 25 2.00 10.47 1.28
CA ALA A 25 0.65 10.71 1.80
C ALA A 25 -0.25 9.47 1.65
N GLU A 26 -0.28 8.86 0.45
CA GLU A 26 -1.09 7.67 0.20
C GLU A 26 -0.59 6.45 1.01
N ILE A 27 0.73 6.28 1.14
CA ILE A 27 1.30 5.23 1.99
C ILE A 27 0.94 5.43 3.46
N THR A 28 0.97 6.67 3.94
CA THR A 28 0.58 6.99 5.33
C THR A 28 -0.87 6.62 5.57
N LYS A 29 -1.77 7.03 4.67
CA LYS A 29 -3.20 6.69 4.70
C LYS A 29 -3.45 5.17 4.66
N LEU A 30 -2.63 4.41 3.93
CA LEU A 30 -2.71 2.96 3.91
C LEU A 30 -2.30 2.35 5.26
N LEU A 31 -1.18 2.80 5.82
CA LEU A 31 -0.68 2.32 7.11
C LEU A 31 -1.63 2.64 8.27
N ASP A 32 -2.31 3.79 8.23
CA ASP A 32 -3.30 4.17 9.24
C ASP A 32 -4.53 3.25 9.26
N ARG A 33 -4.88 2.67 8.11
CA ARG A 33 -5.99 1.71 7.98
C ARG A 33 -5.56 0.26 8.11
N ALA A 34 -4.27 -0.02 7.98
CA ALA A 34 -3.72 -1.36 8.09
C ALA A 34 -3.84 -1.87 9.54
N PRO A 35 -3.77 -3.20 9.75
CA PRO A 35 -3.73 -3.76 11.09
C PRO A 35 -2.55 -3.22 11.92
N GLY A 36 -2.69 -3.23 13.25
CA GLY A 36 -1.64 -2.72 14.15
C GLY A 36 -0.28 -3.42 13.94
N GLN A 37 0.80 -2.70 14.21
CA GLN A 37 2.19 -3.19 14.05
C GLN A 37 2.50 -3.69 12.63
N SER A 38 2.01 -2.99 11.61
CA SER A 38 2.34 -3.27 10.21
C SER A 38 3.71 -2.73 9.80
N SER A 39 4.36 -3.43 8.87
CA SER A 39 5.50 -2.95 8.08
C SER A 39 5.14 -2.93 6.59
N LEU A 40 5.71 -1.99 5.82
CA LEU A 40 5.40 -1.82 4.41
C LEU A 40 6.66 -1.91 3.52
N SER A 41 6.53 -2.60 2.40
CA SER A 41 7.47 -2.57 1.29
C SER A 41 6.74 -2.18 0.01
N ALA A 42 7.21 -1.14 -0.65
CA ALA A 42 6.64 -0.64 -1.90
C ALA A 42 7.72 -0.50 -2.98
N VAL A 43 7.38 -0.88 -4.20
CA VAL A 43 8.17 -0.62 -5.40
C VAL A 43 7.28 0.08 -6.39
N ILE A 44 7.72 1.24 -6.88
CA ILE A 44 7.01 2.04 -7.88
C ILE A 44 7.93 2.19 -9.09
N CYS A 45 7.48 1.75 -10.25
CA CYS A 45 8.25 1.81 -11.49
C CYS A 45 7.63 2.80 -12.47
N SER A 46 8.49 3.51 -13.21
CA SER A 46 8.08 4.15 -14.46
C SER A 46 8.19 3.13 -15.59
N GLU A 47 7.08 2.97 -16.33
CA GLU A 47 6.93 2.05 -17.45
C GLU A 47 6.77 2.85 -18.76
N ALA A 48 6.83 2.18 -19.91
CA ALA A 48 6.71 2.83 -21.22
C ALA A 48 5.40 3.63 -21.41
N GLU A 49 4.29 3.17 -20.81
CA GLU A 49 2.96 3.76 -20.94
C GLU A 49 2.40 4.32 -19.62
N GLY A 50 3.26 4.53 -18.61
CA GLY A 50 2.83 5.11 -17.32
C GLY A 50 3.64 4.59 -16.13
N PHE A 51 2.93 4.08 -15.12
CA PHE A 51 3.49 3.63 -13.86
C PHE A 51 2.93 2.28 -13.44
N SER A 52 3.77 1.48 -12.79
CA SER A 52 3.37 0.28 -12.07
C SER A 52 3.74 0.43 -10.59
N ALA A 53 2.95 -0.15 -9.70
CA ALA A 53 3.24 -0.18 -8.28
C ALA A 53 2.93 -1.55 -7.71
N LYS A 54 3.84 -2.04 -6.87
CA LYS A 54 3.67 -3.22 -6.04
C LYS A 54 3.84 -2.82 -4.58
N ILE A 55 2.80 -3.00 -3.77
CA ILE A 55 2.82 -2.66 -2.35
C ILE A 55 2.46 -3.90 -1.53
N GLN A 56 3.31 -4.22 -0.56
CA GLN A 56 3.09 -5.26 0.43
C GLN A 56 3.06 -4.65 1.82
N ILE A 57 2.02 -4.97 2.60
CA ILE A 57 1.91 -4.64 4.01
C ILE A 57 1.81 -5.93 4.83
N SER A 58 2.73 -6.11 5.76
CA SER A 58 2.80 -7.29 6.62
C SER A 58 2.46 -6.90 8.06
N SER A 59 1.51 -7.63 8.68
CA SER A 59 1.13 -7.46 10.09
C SER A 59 1.00 -8.82 10.78
N PHE A 60 1.89 -9.10 11.72
CA PHE A 60 1.97 -10.37 12.44
C PHE A 60 1.92 -11.59 11.49
N SER A 61 0.77 -12.26 11.40
CA SER A 61 0.53 -13.45 10.59
C SER A 61 -0.21 -13.17 9.27
N ASN A 62 -0.47 -11.90 8.93
CA ASN A 62 -1.21 -11.51 7.73
C ASN A 62 -0.30 -10.72 6.79
N ASN A 63 -0.42 -11.01 5.51
CA ASN A 63 0.22 -10.26 4.44
C ASN A 63 -0.87 -9.75 3.51
N PHE A 64 -0.78 -8.47 3.18
CA PHE A 64 -1.64 -7.79 2.23
C PHE A 64 -0.76 -7.34 1.08
N GLU A 65 -1.17 -7.60 -0.15
CA GLU A 65 -0.37 -7.31 -1.32
C GLU A 65 -1.27 -6.83 -2.43
N ALA A 66 -0.84 -5.79 -3.12
CA ALA A 66 -1.52 -5.26 -4.29
C ALA A 66 -0.50 -4.93 -5.37
N TYR A 67 -0.88 -5.19 -6.61
CA TYR A 67 -0.13 -4.80 -7.79
C TYR A 67 -1.08 -4.12 -8.77
N SER A 68 -0.69 -2.96 -9.27
CA SER A 68 -1.52 -2.20 -10.20
C SER A 68 -0.66 -1.40 -11.17
N THR A 69 -1.26 -1.07 -12.30
CA THR A 69 -0.69 -0.17 -13.31
C THR A 69 -1.66 0.96 -13.64
N SER A 70 -1.13 2.12 -14.03
CA SER A 70 -1.92 3.26 -14.50
C SER A 70 -1.07 4.15 -15.40
N ILE A 71 -1.71 5.02 -16.18
CA ILE A 71 -1.02 6.01 -17.03
C ILE A 71 -0.28 7.07 -16.21
N ASP A 72 -0.70 7.28 -14.96
CA ASP A 72 -0.16 8.29 -14.05
C ASP A 72 -0.04 7.74 -12.61
N LEU A 73 0.80 8.41 -11.82
CA LEU A 73 1.14 8.00 -10.46
C LEU A 73 -0.08 8.07 -9.50
N TYR A 74 -0.97 9.04 -9.68
CA TYR A 74 -2.17 9.16 -8.85
C TYR A 74 -3.12 7.99 -9.07
N GLY A 75 -3.37 7.64 -10.33
CA GLY A 75 -4.23 6.54 -10.71
C GLY A 75 -3.70 5.19 -10.22
N VAL A 76 -2.38 4.97 -10.24
CA VAL A 76 -1.83 3.71 -9.70
C VAL A 76 -1.97 3.66 -8.17
N MET A 77 -1.69 4.75 -7.46
CA MET A 77 -1.86 4.80 -6.00
C MET A 77 -3.32 4.62 -5.57
N ASN A 78 -4.28 5.22 -6.29
CA ASN A 78 -5.71 5.06 -6.00
C ASN A 78 -6.21 3.61 -6.21
N LYS A 79 -5.70 2.92 -7.23
CA LYS A 79 -6.01 1.49 -7.45
C LYS A 79 -5.45 0.63 -6.31
N ILE A 80 -4.20 0.85 -5.91
CA ILE A 80 -3.60 0.17 -4.75
C ILE A 80 -4.39 0.44 -3.48
N ASP A 81 -4.80 1.70 -3.25
CA ASP A 81 -5.58 2.09 -2.08
C ASP A 81 -6.89 1.31 -1.96
N THR A 82 -7.58 1.18 -3.10
CA THR A 82 -8.83 0.44 -3.21
C THR A 82 -8.61 -1.05 -2.92
N GLU A 83 -7.59 -1.66 -3.55
CA GLU A 83 -7.31 -3.09 -3.42
C GLU A 83 -6.92 -3.47 -1.99
N LEU A 84 -5.94 -2.78 -1.41
CA LEU A 84 -5.50 -3.02 -0.03
C LEU A 84 -6.60 -2.68 0.98
N GLY A 85 -7.34 -1.58 0.77
CA GLY A 85 -8.47 -1.21 1.61
C GLY A 85 -9.54 -2.30 1.68
N ASN A 86 -9.85 -2.94 0.54
CA ASN A 86 -10.76 -4.07 0.48
C ASN A 86 -10.24 -5.28 1.26
N GLN A 87 -8.94 -5.58 1.17
CA GLN A 87 -8.33 -6.66 1.93
C GLN A 87 -8.36 -6.39 3.44
N PHE A 88 -8.07 -5.16 3.89
CA PHE A 88 -8.17 -4.78 5.30
C PHE A 88 -9.62 -4.89 5.81
N ALA A 89 -10.59 -4.48 5.00
CA ALA A 89 -12.01 -4.59 5.35
C ALA A 89 -12.46 -6.05 5.43
N ALA A 90 -12.01 -6.93 4.52
CA ALA A 90 -12.27 -8.37 4.59
C ALA A 90 -11.67 -8.97 5.87
N TRP A 91 -10.39 -8.72 6.13
CA TRP A 91 -9.71 -9.16 7.34
C TRP A 91 -10.40 -8.69 8.63
N LYS A 92 -10.80 -7.41 8.69
CA LYS A 92 -11.49 -6.84 9.86
C LYS A 92 -12.83 -7.54 10.09
N ARG A 93 -13.60 -7.79 9.03
CA ARG A 93 -14.88 -8.51 9.12
C ARG A 93 -14.72 -9.94 9.62
N GLU A 94 -13.68 -10.65 9.18
CA GLU A 94 -13.41 -12.02 9.61
C GLU A 94 -12.97 -12.08 11.07
N ARG A 95 -12.07 -11.17 11.47
CA ARG A 95 -11.49 -11.18 12.83
C ARG A 95 -12.44 -10.72 13.92
N PHE A 96 -13.34 -9.79 13.60
CA PHE A 96 -14.29 -9.21 14.57
C PHE A 96 -15.75 -9.60 14.25
N ARG A 97 -15.96 -10.71 13.54
CA ARG A 97 -17.30 -11.22 13.24
C ARG A 97 -18.06 -11.38 14.56
N PRO A 98 -19.27 -10.78 14.72
CA PRO A 98 -20.07 -11.01 15.91
C PRO A 98 -20.36 -12.51 16.02
N GLN A 99 -19.97 -13.12 17.13
CA GLN A 99 -20.47 -14.45 17.46
C GLN A 99 -21.95 -14.28 17.75
N VAL A 100 -22.80 -14.76 16.86
CA VAL A 100 -24.24 -14.78 17.06
C VAL A 100 -24.49 -15.80 18.17
N SER A 101 -24.79 -15.30 19.37
CA SER A 101 -25.25 -16.05 20.53
C SER A 101 -26.73 -16.39 20.41
#